data_AF-A0A939JUA9-F1
#
_entry.id   AF-A0A939JUA9-F1
#
_cell.length_a   1.000
_cell.length_b   1.000
_cell.length_c   1.000
_cell.angle_alpha   90.00
_cell.angle_beta   90.00
_cell.angle_gamma   90.00
#
_symmetry.space_group_name_H-M   'P 1'
#
loop_
_entity.id
_entity.type
_entity.pdbx_description
1 polymer ?
#
loop_
_entity_poly.entity_id
_entity_poly.type
_entity_poly.pdbx_seq_one_letter_code
_entity_poly.pdbx_strand_id
1 'polypeptide(L)'
;MLLVRLLLAVAEQRAPDGAVPVLLPLASWNPAAEDLYTWLAAKLTQDYVGLRGPAPACVGSMNWARALLEHRLILPILDGLDELPRPPAPWRSMRSTVLCPLVRPWWSPAVSTSTGRPSAPRPGFR
;
A
#
# COMPACT_ATOMS: atom_id res chain seq x y z
N MET A 1 -22.49 8.50 5.60
CA MET A 1 -21.02 8.50 5.74
C MET A 1 -20.39 8.18 4.40
N LEU A 2 -19.67 9.14 3.78
CA LEU A 2 -19.11 9.01 2.44
C LEU A 2 -18.01 7.94 2.36
N LEU A 3 -17.11 7.89 3.35
CA LEU A 3 -16.02 6.90 3.35
C LEU A 3 -16.51 5.46 3.45
N VAL A 4 -17.60 5.21 4.19
CA VAL A 4 -18.21 3.88 4.26
C VAL A 4 -18.74 3.45 2.88
N ARG A 5 -19.33 4.38 2.12
CA ARG A 5 -19.77 4.09 0.74
C ARG A 5 -18.60 3.80 -0.19
N LEU A 6 -17.51 4.55 -0.07
CA LEU A 6 -16.27 4.27 -0.81
C LEU A 6 -15.71 2.89 -0.45
N LEU A 7 -15.63 2.56 0.84
CA LEU A 7 -15.16 1.26 1.32
C LEU A 7 -15.97 0.12 0.71
N LEU A 8 -17.31 0.23 0.74
CA LEU A 8 -18.19 -0.78 0.16
C LEU A 8 -18.02 -0.88 -1.36
N ALA A 9 -17.96 0.24 -2.08
CA ALA A 9 -17.76 0.24 -3.52
C ALA A 9 -16.41 -0.39 -3.93
N VAL A 10 -15.35 -0.15 -3.15
CA VAL A 10 -14.03 -0.76 -3.37
C VAL A 10 -14.05 -2.25 -3.03
N ALA A 11 -14.74 -2.64 -1.95
CA ALA A 11 -14.88 -4.05 -1.57
C ALA A 11 -15.69 -4.85 -2.60
N GLU A 12 -16.74 -4.26 -3.18
CA GLU A 12 -17.56 -4.88 -4.24
C GLU A 12 -16.77 -5.12 -5.53
N GLN A 13 -15.79 -4.28 -5.84
CA GLN A 13 -14.97 -4.39 -7.05
C GLN A 13 -13.67 -5.19 -6.83
N ARG A 14 -13.45 -5.68 -5.61
CA ARG A 14 -12.23 -6.39 -5.24
C ARG A 14 -12.18 -7.77 -5.92
N ALA A 15 -11.08 -8.06 -6.59
CA ALA A 15 -10.80 -9.43 -7.05
C ALA A 15 -10.64 -10.38 -5.85
N PRO A 16 -10.90 -11.70 -5.99
CA PRO A 16 -10.79 -12.66 -4.88
C PRO A 16 -9.46 -12.58 -4.11
N ASP A 17 -8.35 -12.40 -4.85
CA ASP A 17 -6.99 -12.26 -4.31
C ASP A 17 -6.50 -10.80 -4.27
N GLY A 18 -7.41 -9.84 -4.46
CA GLY A 18 -7.09 -8.42 -4.45
C GLY A 18 -6.81 -7.89 -3.04
N ALA A 19 -6.29 -6.66 -2.94
CA ALA A 19 -6.06 -6.02 -1.65
C ALA A 19 -7.36 -5.85 -0.84
N VAL A 20 -7.34 -6.13 0.45
CA VAL A 20 -8.48 -5.93 1.35
C VAL A 20 -8.53 -4.47 1.77
N PRO A 21 -9.62 -3.73 1.49
CA PRO A 21 -9.74 -2.36 1.94
C PRO A 21 -10.03 -2.30 3.44
N VAL A 22 -9.29 -1.45 4.16
CA VAL A 22 -9.42 -1.29 5.62
C VAL A 22 -9.53 0.20 5.95
N LEU A 23 -10.63 0.58 6.62
CA LEU A 23 -10.86 1.96 7.06
C LEU A 23 -10.11 2.22 8.38
N LEU A 24 -9.26 3.24 8.39
CA LEU A 24 -8.39 3.57 9.53
C LEU A 24 -8.52 5.07 9.89
N PRO A 25 -8.74 5.41 11.18
CA PRO A 25 -8.84 6.79 11.62
C PRO A 25 -7.45 7.43 11.71
N LEU A 26 -7.11 8.22 10.68
CA LEU A 26 -5.81 8.88 10.54
C LEU A 26 -5.58 9.95 11.61
N ALA A 27 -6.64 10.49 12.20
CA ALA A 27 -6.57 11.49 13.26
C ALA A 27 -5.73 11.07 14.49
N SER A 28 -5.52 9.76 14.70
CA SER A 28 -4.67 9.25 15.79
C SER A 28 -3.18 9.14 15.43
N TRP A 29 -2.81 9.34 14.16
CA TRP A 29 -1.41 9.33 13.73
C TRP A 29 -0.75 10.68 14.00
N ASN A 30 0.40 10.65 14.66
CA ASN A 30 1.26 11.83 14.84
C ASN A 30 2.50 11.73 13.94
N PRO A 31 2.60 12.54 12.85
CA PRO A 31 3.72 12.49 11.92
C PRO A 31 5.07 12.91 12.54
N ALA A 32 5.05 13.62 13.67
CA ALA A 32 6.26 14.02 14.39
C ALA A 32 6.79 12.91 15.31
N ALA A 33 5.96 11.93 15.67
CA ALA A 33 6.32 10.86 16.59
C ALA A 33 6.74 9.59 15.85
N GLU A 34 6.07 9.23 14.76
CA GLU A 34 6.33 7.98 14.05
C GLU A 34 5.98 8.03 12.56
N ASP A 35 6.65 7.19 11.78
CA ASP A 35 6.35 6.98 10.37
C ASP A 35 4.99 6.30 10.18
N LEU A 36 4.26 6.72 9.14
CA LEU A 36 2.90 6.24 8.84
C LEU A 36 2.84 4.71 8.70
N TYR A 37 3.86 4.08 8.13
CA TYR A 37 3.88 2.65 7.89
C TYR A 37 4.02 1.85 9.19
N THR A 38 4.84 2.36 10.09
CA THR A 38 5.00 1.78 11.44
C THR A 38 3.71 1.93 12.23
N TRP A 39 3.09 3.11 12.17
CA TRP A 39 1.77 3.36 12.76
C TRP A 39 0.69 2.44 12.18
N LEU A 40 0.63 2.28 10.86
CA LEU A 40 -0.33 1.39 10.18
C LEU A 40 -0.20 -0.05 10.66
N ALA A 41 1.02 -0.58 10.73
CA ALA A 41 1.25 -1.94 11.22
C ALA A 41 0.84 -2.09 12.70
N ALA A 42 1.17 -1.11 13.53
CA ALA A 42 0.74 -1.08 14.93
C ALA A 42 -0.79 -1.03 15.05
N LYS A 43 -1.45 -0.18 14.27
CA LYS A 43 -2.90 -0.03 14.30
C LYS A 43 -3.62 -1.31 13.83
N LEU A 44 -3.14 -1.92 12.74
CA LEU A 44 -3.67 -3.19 12.25
C LEU A 44 -3.50 -4.33 13.26
N THR A 45 -2.35 -4.41 13.92
CA THR A 45 -2.16 -5.43 14.98
C THR A 45 -2.99 -5.15 16.22
N GLN A 46 -3.26 -3.89 16.55
CA GLN A 46 -4.16 -3.53 17.65
C GLN A 46 -5.60 -3.95 17.34
N ASP A 47 -6.11 -3.58 16.16
CA ASP A 47 -7.51 -3.78 15.78
C ASP A 47 -7.80 -5.24 15.35
N TYR A 48 -6.79 -5.94 14.80
CA TYR A 48 -6.90 -7.33 14.34
C TYR A 48 -5.88 -8.23 15.02
N VAL A 49 -6.28 -8.88 16.11
CA VAL A 49 -5.41 -9.76 16.92
C VAL A 49 -4.75 -10.87 16.10
N GLY A 50 -5.44 -11.39 15.08
CA GLY A 50 -4.91 -12.41 14.17
C GLY A 50 -3.67 -11.97 13.37
N LEU A 51 -3.43 -10.66 13.23
CA LEU A 51 -2.29 -10.11 12.51
C LEU A 51 -1.02 -9.94 13.38
N ARG A 52 -1.11 -10.20 14.69
CA ARG A 52 0.03 -10.09 15.62
C ARG A 52 1.06 -11.20 15.45
N GLY A 53 0.63 -12.36 14.97
CA GLY A 53 1.50 -13.52 14.82
C GLY A 53 2.62 -13.29 13.80
N PRO A 54 3.72 -14.06 13.90
CA PRO A 54 4.79 -14.01 12.92
C PRO A 54 4.28 -14.44 11.54
N ALA A 55 4.73 -13.74 10.50
CA ALA A 55 4.52 -14.10 9.12
C ALA A 55 5.37 -15.34 8.75
N PRO A 56 5.05 -16.03 7.64
CA PRO A 56 5.83 -17.16 7.17
C PRO A 56 7.30 -16.77 6.93
N ALA A 57 8.24 -17.67 7.28
CA ALA A 57 9.67 -17.39 7.19
C ALA A 57 10.15 -17.01 5.78
N CYS A 58 9.44 -17.45 4.73
CA CYS A 58 9.73 -17.08 3.34
C CYS A 58 9.50 -15.59 3.04
N VAL A 59 8.73 -14.89 3.88
CA VAL A 59 8.41 -13.46 3.77
C VAL A 59 9.32 -12.62 4.68
N GLY A 60 10.03 -13.24 5.63
CA GLY A 60 11.00 -12.60 6.53
C GLY A 60 10.57 -12.62 8.00
N SER A 61 11.42 -12.04 8.87
CA SER A 61 11.14 -11.94 10.31
C SER A 61 10.30 -10.70 10.60
N MET A 62 8.99 -10.81 10.38
CA MET A 62 8.00 -9.76 10.68
C MET A 62 6.65 -10.36 11.05
N ASN A 63 5.71 -9.53 11.51
CA ASN A 63 4.34 -9.96 11.77
C ASN A 63 3.48 -9.93 10.49
N TRP A 64 2.33 -10.58 10.54
CA TRP A 64 1.38 -10.60 9.42
C TRP A 64 0.95 -9.19 8.97
N ALA A 65 0.76 -8.25 9.89
CA ALA A 65 0.39 -6.88 9.52
C ALA A 65 1.42 -6.21 8.61
N ARG A 66 2.71 -6.27 8.96
CA ARG A 66 3.79 -5.73 8.12
C ARG A 66 3.88 -6.48 6.79
N ALA A 67 3.81 -7.81 6.81
CA ALA A 67 3.87 -8.62 5.59
C ALA A 67 2.76 -8.25 4.60
N LEU A 68 1.52 -8.13 5.08
CA LEU A 68 0.37 -7.79 4.23
C LEU A 68 0.46 -6.37 3.68
N LEU A 69 0.97 -5.42 4.46
CA LEU A 69 1.23 -4.06 3.97
C LEU A 69 2.34 -4.06 2.90
N GLU A 70 3.43 -4.82 3.12
CA GLU A 70 4.61 -4.83 2.22
C GLU A 70 4.25 -5.44 0.87
N HIS A 71 3.44 -6.50 0.89
CA HIS A 71 2.92 -7.16 -0.29
C HIS A 71 1.68 -6.49 -0.90
N ARG A 72 1.27 -5.31 -0.40
CA ARG A 72 0.12 -4.54 -0.93
C ARG A 72 -1.20 -5.31 -0.91
N LEU A 73 -1.36 -6.23 0.04
CA LEU A 73 -2.58 -7.02 0.24
C LEU A 73 -3.58 -6.33 1.16
N ILE A 74 -3.21 -5.18 1.74
CA ILE A 74 -4.10 -4.28 2.46
C ILE A 74 -4.14 -2.95 1.69
N LEU A 75 -5.34 -2.42 1.51
CA LEU A 75 -5.60 -1.09 0.96
C LEU A 75 -6.10 -0.17 2.09
N PRO A 76 -5.23 0.62 2.73
CA PRO A 76 -5.63 1.52 3.80
C PRO A 76 -6.48 2.67 3.23
N ILE A 77 -7.71 2.81 3.71
CA ILE A 77 -8.56 3.98 3.48
C ILE A 77 -8.48 4.83 4.74
N LEU A 78 -7.92 6.03 4.61
CA LEU A 78 -7.61 6.91 5.74
C LEU A 78 -8.70 7.96 5.92
N ASP A 79 -9.28 8.02 7.11
CA ASP A 79 -10.31 8.99 7.49
C ASP A 79 -9.76 10.10 8.41
N GLY A 80 -10.27 11.32 8.31
CA GLY A 80 -9.89 12.43 9.19
C GLY A 80 -8.54 13.09 8.86
N LEU A 81 -8.20 13.22 7.57
CA LEU A 81 -6.98 13.94 7.13
C LEU A 81 -6.99 15.42 7.58
N ASP A 82 -8.17 16.04 7.62
CA ASP A 82 -8.39 17.41 8.08
C ASP A 82 -8.20 17.59 9.59
N GLU A 83 -8.27 16.51 10.35
CA GLU A 83 -8.05 16.49 11.81
C GLU A 83 -6.58 16.33 12.19
N LEU A 84 -5.69 16.08 11.22
CA LEU A 84 -4.27 15.94 11.52
C LEU A 84 -3.70 17.22 12.15
N PRO A 85 -2.79 17.09 13.12
CA PRO A 85 -2.11 18.23 13.69
C PRO A 85 -1.44 19.00 12.56
N ARG A 86 -1.78 20.30 12.44
CA ARG A 86 -1.21 21.16 11.40
C ARG A 86 0.30 21.01 11.42
N PRO A 87 0.90 20.46 10.34
CA PRO A 87 2.34 20.32 10.32
C PRO A 87 2.96 21.72 10.36
N PRO A 88 4.16 21.88 10.94
CA PRO A 88 4.92 23.12 10.75
C PRO A 88 5.02 23.39 9.24
N ALA A 89 5.04 24.66 8.85
CA ALA A 89 4.87 25.18 7.48
C ALA A 89 5.47 24.42 6.25
N PRO A 90 6.54 23.59 6.31
CA PRO A 90 7.07 22.88 5.13
C PRO A 90 6.08 22.08 4.26
N TRP A 91 5.00 21.51 4.81
CA TRP A 91 4.07 20.66 4.03
C TRP A 91 3.24 21.41 2.98
N ARG A 92 3.10 22.74 3.09
CA ARG A 92 2.32 23.57 2.15
C ARG A 92 2.91 23.59 0.72
N SER A 93 4.17 23.19 0.55
CA SER A 93 4.81 23.07 -0.78
C SER A 93 4.62 21.71 -1.45
N MET A 94 4.10 20.70 -0.74
CA MET A 94 3.89 19.35 -1.26
C MET A 94 2.57 19.22 -2.03
N ARG A 95 2.13 20.29 -2.72
CA ARG A 95 0.96 20.27 -3.60
C ARG A 95 1.28 20.11 -5.08
N SER A 96 2.57 20.10 -5.49
CA SER A 96 2.90 20.10 -6.93
C SER A 96 4.13 19.32 -7.39
N THR A 97 4.84 18.54 -6.57
CA THR A 97 5.97 17.73 -7.09
C THR A 97 5.55 16.30 -7.41
N VAL A 98 4.62 16.17 -8.36
CA VAL A 98 4.72 15.06 -9.32
C VAL A 98 5.59 15.61 -10.44
N LEU A 99 6.91 15.43 -10.33
CA LEU A 99 7.90 15.49 -11.44
C LEU A 99 9.32 15.20 -10.91
N CYS A 100 9.47 14.09 -10.18
CA CYS A 100 10.72 13.34 -10.17
C CYS A 100 10.46 12.06 -10.97
N PRO A 101 11.15 11.80 -12.10
CA PRO A 101 10.89 10.60 -12.90
C PRO A 101 11.45 9.30 -12.29
N LEU A 102 11.75 9.27 -10.99
CA LEU A 102 12.44 8.14 -10.34
C LEU A 102 11.77 7.59 -9.07
N VAL A 103 10.60 8.10 -8.67
CA VAL A 103 9.74 7.41 -7.69
C VAL A 103 8.53 6.90 -8.45
N ARG A 104 8.48 5.59 -8.70
CA ARG A 104 7.27 4.95 -9.23
C ARG A 104 6.16 5.12 -8.17
N PRO A 105 5.01 5.72 -8.50
CA PRO A 105 3.89 5.79 -7.58
C PRO A 105 3.46 4.37 -7.21
N TRP A 106 3.27 4.13 -5.91
CA TRP A 106 2.92 2.82 -5.34
C TRP A 106 1.62 2.21 -5.89
N TRP A 107 0.78 2.97 -6.61
CA TRP A 107 -0.49 2.54 -7.19
C TRP A 107 -0.37 2.06 -8.65
N SER A 108 0.82 2.09 -9.26
CA SER A 108 0.99 1.65 -10.65
C SER A 108 0.91 0.12 -10.76
N PRO A 109 -0.06 -0.46 -11.51
CA PRO A 109 -0.01 -1.87 -11.82
C PRO A 109 1.26 -2.15 -12.64
N ALA A 110 2.03 -3.15 -12.23
CA ALA A 110 3.15 -3.65 -13.02
C ALA A 110 2.58 -4.24 -14.33
N VAL A 111 2.53 -3.43 -15.39
CA VAL A 111 2.27 -3.95 -16.73
C VAL A 111 3.52 -4.73 -17.15
N SER A 112 3.47 -6.04 -16.99
CA SER A 112 4.47 -6.94 -17.56
C SER A 112 4.22 -7.03 -19.05
N THR A 113 4.68 -6.04 -19.83
CA THR A 113 4.78 -6.21 -21.28
C THR A 113 5.93 -7.17 -21.55
N SER A 114 5.61 -8.46 -21.68
CA SER A 114 6.48 -9.40 -22.36
C SER A 114 6.54 -9.01 -23.83
N THR A 115 7.48 -8.13 -24.17
CA THR A 115 7.77 -7.85 -25.58
C THR A 115 8.48 -9.07 -26.13
N GLY A 116 7.67 -9.99 -26.68
CA GLY A 116 8.13 -11.05 -27.55
C GLY A 116 8.99 -10.45 -28.66
N ARG A 117 10.25 -10.89 -28.73
CA ARG A 117 11.13 -10.59 -29.85
C ARG A 117 10.82 -11.59 -30.97
N PRO A 118 10.41 -11.17 -32.17
CA PRO A 118 10.16 -12.10 -33.27
C PRO A 118 11.44 -12.39 -34.06
N SER A 119 11.53 -13.66 -34.51
CA SER A 119 12.18 -14.19 -35.74
C SER A 119 13.72 -14.13 -35.88
N ALA A 120 14.45 -15.06 -36.52
CA ALA A 120 14.26 -16.39 -37.13
C ALA A 120 15.70 -16.94 -37.52
N PRO A 121 15.97 -17.79 -38.55
CA PRO A 121 16.38 -19.20 -38.37
C PRO A 121 17.76 -19.67 -38.94
N ARG A 122 18.24 -20.84 -38.44
CA ARG A 122 19.13 -21.91 -39.04
C ARG A 122 20.61 -21.58 -39.39
N PRO A 123 21.48 -22.57 -39.77
CA PRO A 123 21.52 -24.05 -39.63
C PRO A 123 22.79 -24.48 -38.80
N GLY A 124 23.12 -25.72 -38.43
CA GLY A 124 23.19 -27.00 -39.14
C GLY A 124 24.36 -27.82 -38.54
N PHE A 125 24.10 -29.12 -38.32
CA PHE A 125 25.00 -30.22 -37.96
C PHE A 125 26.53 -30.04 -38.04
N ARG A 126 27.23 -30.47 -36.98
CA ARG A 126 28.16 -31.61 -37.03
C ARG A 126 28.36 -32.24 -35.65
#